data_AF-A0A7C4WCU3-F1
#
_entry.id   AF-A0A7C4WCU3-F1
#
_cell.length_a   1.000
_cell.length_b   1.000
_cell.length_c   1.000
_cell.angle_alpha   90.00
_cell.angle_beta   90.00
_cell.angle_gamma   90.00
#
_symmetry.space_group_name_H-M   'P 1'
#
loop_
_entity.id
_entity.type
_entity.pdbx_description
1 polymer ?
#
loop_
_entity_poly.entity_id
_entity_poly.type
_entity_poly.pdbx_seq_one_letter_code
_entity_poly.pdbx_strand_id
1 'polypeptide(L)'
;MGMRNEKAGKGLQVLLGITALAIGLLIAWGALVRTTGSGLGCPDWPLCYGRVIPPLEDIAAWFEWIHRLLAASVTPLLTLSALIAWRRERRPDLYRPLFYALGLVFGQALLGGLTVILELPPTMVAVHLALALTILGLTLVAAVRAAAPWSAHAPHRELASVQPAARAMRWIGMTGIGLFALTLVGATVTGSGASWACSSWPFCEGWVVWPGDLLGRVHMLHRLVALGVGLALAWLTARLATWRGVSRGIFYWVLAAFGLYLIQIGLGAINLWMGFPASLNALHLGLATAIWAAVGIAWAWALGEAQWVEGIPEETVRLRNLWEPYFTLTKPGIVALLLVTTAGAMMIAQGGLPPILTFIYTLLGGFLISGGANAMNNVWDAELDRRMHRTARRPIPAGRLGRGEAAGVAILFSALGFLLLWAFVNTTAALLALAGWIWYVGIYTMGLKRWTPQNIVIGGAAGGFAPLVGWAAVTGRVDPMALFLFALIFLWTPPHTWAFAILTERDYREAGVPMLPVVTGAGPAAFRAFLYTILLALLTLIPFVLGAMGWIYLAGAVALDAWLLFLGFRLWRTPEKAIARRMYHASNAYLLMLFILMVADRIIRL
;
A
#
# COMPACT_ATOMS: atom_id res chain seq x y z
N MET A 1 -37.30 23.33 -25.70
CA MET A 1 -35.84 23.25 -25.47
C MET A 1 -35.41 21.97 -24.72
N GLY A 2 -36.29 21.30 -23.95
CA GLY A 2 -35.96 20.07 -23.19
C GLY A 2 -35.62 18.81 -24.00
N MET A 3 -36.33 18.50 -25.10
CA MET A 3 -36.10 17.26 -25.86
C MET A 3 -34.78 17.19 -26.64
N ARG A 4 -34.17 18.35 -26.97
CA ARG A 4 -32.85 18.40 -27.66
C ARG A 4 -31.69 18.08 -26.71
N ASN A 5 -31.81 18.43 -25.43
CA ASN A 5 -30.79 18.15 -24.42
C ASN A 5 -30.81 16.66 -23.97
N GLU A 6 -31.97 16.01 -23.89
CA GLU A 6 -32.04 14.58 -23.57
C GLU A 6 -31.42 13.67 -24.64
N LYS A 7 -31.66 13.98 -25.94
CA LYS A 7 -31.05 13.22 -27.04
C LYS A 7 -29.53 13.43 -27.11
N ALA A 8 -29.04 14.62 -26.76
CA ALA A 8 -27.60 14.92 -26.73
C ALA A 8 -26.86 14.17 -25.62
N GLY A 9 -27.46 14.06 -24.43
CA GLY A 9 -26.90 13.31 -23.30
C GLY A 9 -26.81 11.80 -23.57
N LYS A 10 -27.82 11.21 -24.23
CA LYS A 10 -27.80 9.79 -24.65
C LYS A 10 -26.68 9.47 -25.64
N GLY A 11 -26.37 10.40 -26.56
CA GLY A 11 -25.27 10.23 -27.51
C GLY A 11 -23.89 10.13 -26.84
N LEU A 12 -23.63 10.96 -25.82
CA LEU A 12 -22.38 10.90 -25.06
C LEU A 12 -22.28 9.63 -24.21
N GLN A 13 -23.38 9.19 -23.59
CA GLN A 13 -23.41 7.94 -22.81
C GLN A 13 -23.00 6.74 -23.67
N VAL A 14 -23.58 6.62 -24.87
CA VAL A 14 -23.26 5.54 -25.81
C VAL A 14 -21.80 5.64 -26.25
N LEU A 15 -21.31 6.84 -26.59
CA LEU A 15 -19.91 7.04 -26.97
C LEU A 15 -18.94 6.63 -25.85
N LEU A 16 -19.21 7.01 -24.60
CA LEU A 16 -18.37 6.64 -23.45
C LEU A 16 -18.38 5.12 -23.21
N GLY A 17 -19.54 4.47 -23.35
CA GLY A 17 -19.67 3.03 -23.27
C GLY A 17 -18.85 2.31 -24.36
N ILE A 18 -18.94 2.77 -25.61
CA ILE A 18 -18.15 2.23 -26.73
C ILE A 18 -16.66 2.44 -26.49
N THR A 19 -16.24 3.63 -26.05
CA THR A 19 -14.83 3.93 -25.76
C THR A 19 -14.29 3.01 -24.66
N ALA A 20 -15.03 2.83 -23.56
CA ALA A 20 -14.62 1.93 -22.47
C ALA A 20 -14.54 0.46 -22.94
N LEU A 21 -15.52 0.01 -23.74
CA LEU A 21 -15.50 -1.34 -24.31
C LEU A 21 -14.30 -1.54 -25.25
N ALA A 22 -14.02 -0.57 -26.12
CA ALA A 22 -12.89 -0.63 -27.05
C ALA A 22 -11.54 -0.69 -26.31
N ILE A 23 -11.38 0.08 -25.22
CA ILE A 23 -10.19 -0.01 -24.35
C ILE A 23 -10.10 -1.40 -23.70
N GLY A 24 -11.21 -1.93 -23.17
CA GLY A 24 -11.23 -3.26 -22.56
C GLY A 24 -10.87 -4.38 -23.55
N LEU A 25 -11.40 -4.32 -24.78
CA LEU A 25 -11.07 -5.25 -25.85
C LEU A 25 -9.61 -5.10 -26.31
N LEU A 26 -9.07 -3.88 -26.34
CA LEU A 26 -7.66 -3.63 -26.64
C LEU A 26 -6.73 -4.29 -25.61
N ILE A 27 -7.08 -4.23 -24.32
CA ILE A 27 -6.33 -4.91 -23.25
C ILE A 27 -6.38 -6.43 -23.44
N ALA A 28 -7.55 -6.98 -23.76
CA ALA A 28 -7.69 -8.42 -24.05
C ALA A 28 -6.91 -8.85 -25.30
N TRP A 29 -6.89 -8.01 -26.35
CA TRP A 29 -6.07 -8.27 -27.54
C TRP A 29 -4.57 -8.22 -27.20
N GLY A 30 -4.13 -7.25 -26.40
CA GLY A 30 -2.75 -7.19 -25.92
C GLY A 30 -2.34 -8.43 -25.12
N ALA A 31 -3.27 -9.01 -24.36
CA ALA A 31 -3.06 -10.29 -23.69
C ALA A 31 -2.78 -11.42 -24.70
N LEU A 32 -3.57 -11.48 -25.78
CA LEU A 32 -3.40 -12.47 -26.84
C LEU A 32 -2.05 -12.31 -27.54
N VAL A 33 -1.67 -11.09 -27.95
CA VAL A 33 -0.36 -10.80 -28.57
C VAL A 33 0.79 -11.31 -27.70
N ARG A 34 0.70 -11.10 -26.39
CA ARG A 34 1.72 -11.57 -25.46
C ARG A 34 1.73 -13.10 -25.33
N THR A 35 0.57 -13.72 -25.16
CA THR A 35 0.49 -15.16 -24.90
C THR A 35 0.76 -16.02 -26.12
N THR A 36 0.60 -15.48 -27.34
CA THR A 36 1.01 -16.13 -28.59
C THR A 36 2.50 -15.96 -28.90
N GLY A 37 3.26 -15.23 -28.05
CA GLY A 37 4.66 -14.90 -28.32
C GLY A 37 4.85 -13.83 -29.40
N SER A 38 3.78 -13.17 -29.82
CA SER A 38 3.79 -12.17 -30.89
C SER A 38 4.16 -10.76 -30.42
N GLY A 39 4.53 -10.57 -29.16
CA GLY A 39 4.87 -9.26 -28.59
C GLY A 39 6.18 -8.63 -29.09
N LEU A 40 6.96 -9.37 -29.86
CA LEU A 40 8.15 -8.92 -30.61
C LEU A 40 8.02 -9.23 -32.10
N GLY A 41 6.79 -9.37 -32.61
CA GLY A 41 6.53 -9.60 -34.03
C GLY A 41 6.95 -8.43 -34.90
N CYS A 42 7.02 -7.22 -34.34
CA CYS A 42 7.58 -6.03 -34.98
C CYS A 42 8.88 -5.61 -34.28
N PRO A 43 10.04 -5.69 -34.95
CA PRO A 43 11.34 -5.47 -34.32
C PRO A 43 11.65 -3.99 -34.00
N ASP A 44 10.91 -3.06 -34.59
CA ASP A 44 11.07 -1.62 -34.45
C ASP A 44 9.78 -0.94 -33.98
N TRP A 45 9.91 0.32 -33.56
CA TRP A 45 8.80 1.17 -33.15
C TRP A 45 9.10 2.62 -33.57
N PRO A 46 8.15 3.36 -34.17
CA PRO A 46 6.72 3.05 -34.32
C PRO A 46 6.37 2.18 -35.55
N LEU A 47 7.32 1.95 -36.46
CA LEU A 47 7.12 1.13 -37.67
C LEU A 47 7.24 -0.37 -37.38
N CYS A 48 7.01 -1.22 -38.37
CA CYS A 48 7.20 -2.67 -38.30
C CYS A 48 8.01 -3.13 -39.52
N TYR A 49 9.21 -3.64 -39.30
CA TYR A 49 10.22 -3.89 -40.33
C TYR A 49 10.56 -2.64 -41.17
N GLY A 50 10.59 -1.45 -40.52
CA GLY A 50 10.82 -0.18 -41.19
C GLY A 50 9.68 0.26 -42.13
N ARG A 51 8.54 -0.44 -42.11
CA ARG A 51 7.36 -0.17 -42.96
C ARG A 51 6.12 0.07 -42.11
N VAL A 52 5.10 0.69 -42.71
CA VAL A 52 3.81 0.91 -42.04
C VAL A 52 2.97 -0.37 -42.00
N ILE A 53 3.09 -1.26 -42.98
CA ILE A 53 2.35 -2.53 -43.06
C ILE A 53 3.36 -3.68 -42.95
N PRO A 54 3.14 -4.67 -42.07
CA PRO A 54 4.05 -5.80 -41.90
C PRO A 54 4.04 -6.76 -43.10
N PRO A 55 5.06 -7.61 -43.25
CA PRO A 55 5.06 -8.70 -44.22
C PRO A 55 3.81 -9.59 -44.09
N LEU A 56 3.19 -9.99 -45.21
CA LEU A 56 1.97 -10.81 -45.21
C LEU A 56 2.17 -12.21 -44.62
N GLU A 57 3.39 -12.72 -44.65
CA GLU A 57 3.74 -14.07 -44.21
C GLU A 57 4.03 -14.15 -42.70
N ASP A 58 4.27 -13.01 -42.04
CA ASP A 58 4.61 -12.97 -40.61
C ASP A 58 3.37 -12.73 -39.75
N ILE A 59 2.74 -13.83 -39.32
CA ILE A 59 1.54 -13.80 -38.48
C ILE A 59 1.81 -13.08 -37.14
N ALA A 60 3.00 -13.23 -36.56
CA ALA A 60 3.33 -12.57 -35.30
C ALA A 60 3.38 -11.05 -35.46
N ALA A 61 3.99 -10.57 -36.56
CA ALA A 61 3.98 -9.15 -36.91
C ALA A 61 2.56 -8.61 -37.11
N TRP A 62 1.65 -9.38 -37.70
CA TRP A 62 0.24 -8.98 -37.84
C TRP A 62 -0.47 -8.82 -36.50
N PHE A 63 -0.26 -9.74 -35.56
CA PHE A 63 -0.87 -9.65 -34.23
C PHE A 63 -0.46 -8.37 -33.49
N GLU A 64 0.84 -8.05 -33.52
CA GLU A 64 1.38 -6.85 -32.90
C GLU A 64 0.95 -5.57 -33.64
N TRP A 65 0.99 -5.59 -34.97
CA TRP A 65 0.57 -4.46 -35.79
C TRP A 65 -0.91 -4.13 -35.60
N ILE A 66 -1.78 -5.14 -35.57
CA ILE A 66 -3.21 -4.96 -35.29
C ILE A 66 -3.39 -4.35 -33.89
N HIS A 67 -2.61 -4.79 -32.89
CA HIS A 67 -2.66 -4.17 -31.56
C HIS A 67 -2.30 -2.69 -31.59
N ARG A 68 -1.22 -2.32 -32.29
CA ARG A 68 -0.79 -0.92 -32.48
C ARG A 68 -1.87 -0.10 -33.20
N LEU A 69 -2.50 -0.65 -34.23
CA LEU A 69 -3.59 -0.01 -34.96
C LEU A 69 -4.84 0.20 -34.09
N LEU A 70 -5.22 -0.80 -33.29
CA LEU A 70 -6.33 -0.69 -32.34
C LEU A 70 -6.03 0.36 -31.25
N ALA A 71 -4.80 0.42 -30.75
CA ALA A 71 -4.39 1.45 -29.80
C ALA A 71 -4.45 2.87 -30.42
N ALA A 72 -4.00 3.00 -31.67
CA ALA A 72 -4.07 4.24 -32.42
C ALA A 72 -5.53 4.68 -32.69
N SER A 73 -6.46 3.75 -32.92
CA SER A 73 -7.87 4.06 -33.19
C SER A 73 -8.68 4.40 -31.93
N VAL A 74 -8.32 3.83 -30.77
CA VAL A 74 -8.94 4.14 -29.48
C VAL A 74 -8.61 5.57 -29.02
N THR A 75 -7.45 6.11 -29.38
CA THR A 75 -7.01 7.44 -28.94
C THR A 75 -7.92 8.58 -29.45
N PRO A 76 -8.30 8.64 -30.74
CA PRO A 76 -9.33 9.55 -31.24
C PRO A 76 -10.70 9.39 -30.57
N LEU A 77 -11.14 8.15 -30.28
CA LEU A 77 -12.40 7.90 -29.59
C LEU A 77 -12.41 8.50 -28.18
N LEU A 78 -11.32 8.31 -27.43
CA LEU A 78 -11.15 8.88 -26.09
C LEU A 78 -11.06 10.42 -26.16
N THR A 79 -10.34 10.95 -27.17
CA THR A 79 -10.21 12.39 -27.38
C THR A 79 -11.56 13.04 -27.70
N LEU A 80 -12.33 12.43 -28.60
CA LEU A 80 -13.68 12.88 -28.94
C LEU A 80 -14.60 12.84 -27.72
N SER A 81 -14.53 11.76 -26.92
CA SER A 81 -15.28 11.63 -25.67
C SER A 81 -14.96 12.78 -24.70
N ALA A 82 -13.68 13.09 -24.51
CA ALA A 82 -13.23 14.17 -23.64
C ALA A 82 -13.68 15.56 -24.14
N LEU A 83 -13.54 15.81 -25.44
CA LEU A 83 -13.91 17.09 -26.06
C LEU A 83 -15.43 17.32 -26.03
N ILE A 84 -16.24 16.29 -26.29
CA ILE A 84 -17.70 16.39 -26.20
C ILE A 84 -18.13 16.64 -24.75
N ALA A 85 -17.59 15.87 -23.79
CA ALA A 85 -17.88 16.08 -22.36
C ALA A 85 -17.48 17.49 -21.90
N TRP A 86 -16.35 18.02 -22.37
CA TRP A 86 -15.89 19.36 -22.03
C TRP A 86 -16.72 20.46 -22.68
N ARG A 87 -16.95 20.39 -23.99
CA ARG A 87 -17.58 21.48 -24.76
C ARG A 87 -19.10 21.49 -24.65
N ARG A 88 -19.75 20.33 -24.62
CA ARG A 88 -21.21 20.22 -24.61
C ARG A 88 -21.78 20.15 -23.20
N GLU A 89 -21.30 19.20 -22.39
CA GLU A 89 -21.85 19.00 -21.03
C GLU A 89 -21.28 20.00 -20.02
N ARG A 90 -20.04 20.46 -20.21
CA ARG A 90 -19.30 21.36 -19.29
C ARG A 90 -19.25 20.87 -17.84
N ARG A 91 -19.44 19.57 -17.64
CA ARG A 91 -19.49 18.89 -16.33
C ARG A 91 -18.09 18.42 -15.90
N PRO A 92 -17.44 19.05 -14.89
CA PRO A 92 -16.07 18.72 -14.48
C PRO A 92 -15.90 17.28 -14.00
N ASP A 93 -16.96 16.70 -13.46
CA ASP A 93 -17.03 15.32 -13.02
C ASP A 93 -17.00 14.31 -14.18
N LEU A 94 -17.32 14.74 -15.41
CA LEU A 94 -17.25 13.93 -16.63
C LEU A 94 -15.95 14.14 -17.42
N TYR A 95 -15.55 15.39 -17.67
CA TYR A 95 -14.41 15.64 -18.56
C TYR A 95 -13.04 15.47 -17.87
N ARG A 96 -12.91 15.76 -16.55
CA ARG A 96 -11.60 15.67 -15.87
C ARG A 96 -11.01 14.25 -15.89
N PRO A 97 -11.76 13.18 -15.55
CA PRO A 97 -11.25 11.82 -15.68
C PRO A 97 -10.76 11.48 -17.09
N LEU A 98 -11.46 11.97 -18.12
CA LEU A 98 -11.11 11.71 -19.52
C LEU A 98 -9.83 12.46 -19.93
N PHE A 99 -9.62 13.70 -19.48
CA PHE A 99 -8.34 14.38 -19.71
C PHE A 99 -7.18 13.75 -18.95
N TYR A 100 -7.40 13.26 -17.73
CA TYR A 100 -6.38 12.46 -17.04
C TYR A 100 -6.07 11.19 -17.83
N ALA A 101 -7.08 10.47 -18.32
CA ALA A 101 -6.89 9.29 -19.16
C ALA A 101 -6.09 9.61 -20.43
N LEU A 102 -6.40 10.72 -21.12
CA LEU A 102 -5.62 11.20 -22.28
C LEU A 102 -4.17 11.51 -21.92
N GLY A 103 -3.91 12.14 -20.78
CA GLY A 103 -2.56 12.37 -20.28
C GLY A 103 -1.79 11.05 -20.10
N LEU A 104 -2.45 10.02 -19.57
CA LEU A 104 -1.85 8.69 -19.39
C LEU A 104 -1.62 7.95 -20.71
N VAL A 105 -2.36 8.24 -21.80
CA VAL A 105 -2.12 7.63 -23.13
C VAL A 105 -0.71 7.93 -23.64
N PHE A 106 -0.16 9.11 -23.36
CA PHE A 106 1.24 9.42 -23.71
C PHE A 106 2.23 8.50 -23.00
N GLY A 107 2.05 8.29 -21.70
CA GLY A 107 2.83 7.33 -20.93
C GLY A 107 2.68 5.91 -21.46
N GLN A 108 1.48 5.54 -21.90
CA GLN A 108 1.18 4.23 -22.46
C GLN A 108 1.88 3.99 -23.79
N ALA A 109 1.90 4.98 -24.67
CA ALA A 109 2.62 4.89 -25.94
C ALA A 109 4.14 4.77 -25.73
N LEU A 110 4.70 5.56 -24.81
CA LEU A 110 6.11 5.49 -24.45
C LEU A 110 6.49 4.13 -23.85
N LEU A 111 5.73 3.65 -22.87
CA LEU A 111 5.94 2.32 -22.27
C LEU A 111 5.77 1.22 -23.30
N GLY A 112 4.81 1.33 -24.22
CA GLY A 112 4.61 0.40 -25.34
C GLY A 112 5.83 0.31 -26.26
N GLY A 113 6.41 1.45 -26.66
CA GLY A 113 7.64 1.48 -27.43
C GLY A 113 8.82 0.87 -26.66
N LEU A 114 8.99 1.24 -25.40
CA LEU A 114 10.04 0.69 -24.53
C LEU A 114 9.88 -0.81 -24.31
N THR A 115 8.66 -1.35 -24.23
CA THR A 115 8.44 -2.81 -24.09
C THR A 115 8.92 -3.58 -25.31
N VAL A 116 8.86 -2.99 -26.52
CA VAL A 116 9.40 -3.61 -27.73
C VAL A 116 10.94 -3.49 -27.75
N ILE A 117 11.47 -2.28 -27.54
CA ILE A 117 12.91 -2.00 -27.64
C ILE A 117 13.72 -2.74 -26.58
N LEU A 118 13.18 -2.90 -25.37
CA LEU A 118 13.85 -3.57 -24.25
C LEU A 118 13.52 -5.07 -24.18
N GLU A 119 12.90 -5.64 -25.21
CA GLU A 119 12.61 -7.08 -25.30
C GLU A 119 11.72 -7.60 -24.16
N LEU A 120 10.58 -6.94 -23.95
CA LEU A 120 9.53 -7.31 -23.00
C LEU A 120 9.96 -7.50 -21.53
N PRO A 121 10.61 -6.52 -20.87
CA PRO A 121 10.97 -6.66 -19.46
C PRO A 121 9.70 -6.88 -18.61
N PRO A 122 9.64 -7.90 -17.72
CA PRO A 122 8.43 -8.26 -16.98
C PRO A 122 7.83 -7.10 -16.18
N THR A 123 8.70 -6.24 -15.62
CA THR A 123 8.30 -5.05 -14.87
C THR A 123 7.69 -3.99 -15.78
N MET A 124 8.27 -3.73 -16.95
CA MET A 124 7.72 -2.77 -17.93
C MET A 124 6.37 -3.23 -18.45
N VAL A 125 6.22 -4.53 -18.76
CA VAL A 125 4.93 -5.10 -19.19
C VAL A 125 3.87 -4.98 -18.10
N ALA A 126 4.23 -5.21 -16.83
CA ALA A 126 3.30 -5.03 -15.71
C ALA A 126 2.90 -3.55 -15.54
N VAL A 127 3.84 -2.60 -15.67
CA VAL A 127 3.54 -1.16 -15.59
C VAL A 127 2.67 -0.70 -16.77
N HIS A 128 2.93 -1.19 -17.98
CA HIS A 128 2.09 -0.97 -19.15
C HIS A 128 0.65 -1.44 -18.88
N LEU A 129 0.47 -2.66 -18.36
CA LEU A 129 -0.85 -3.17 -18.00
C LEU A 129 -1.52 -2.33 -16.91
N ALA A 130 -0.78 -1.92 -15.87
CA ALA A 130 -1.26 -1.07 -14.79
C ALA A 130 -1.85 0.26 -15.33
N LEU A 131 -1.15 0.88 -16.28
CA LEU A 131 -1.58 2.11 -16.90
C LEU A 131 -2.81 1.90 -17.80
N ALA A 132 -2.87 0.79 -18.53
CA ALA A 132 -4.04 0.40 -19.34
C ALA A 132 -5.31 0.27 -18.48
N LEU A 133 -5.21 -0.46 -17.36
CA LEU A 133 -6.31 -0.66 -16.42
C LEU A 133 -6.75 0.66 -15.77
N THR A 134 -5.81 1.58 -15.55
CA THR A 134 -6.09 2.93 -15.01
C THR A 134 -6.87 3.78 -16.03
N ILE A 135 -6.44 3.77 -17.30
CA ILE A 135 -7.15 4.45 -18.40
C ILE A 135 -8.57 3.92 -18.54
N LEU A 136 -8.75 2.59 -18.50
CA LEU A 136 -10.07 1.96 -18.50
C LEU A 136 -10.91 2.42 -17.30
N GLY A 137 -10.33 2.39 -16.09
CA GLY A 137 -11.03 2.80 -14.86
C GLY A 137 -11.50 4.25 -14.90
N LEU A 138 -10.67 5.19 -15.35
CA LEU A 138 -11.04 6.60 -15.51
C LEU A 138 -12.15 6.80 -16.54
N THR A 139 -12.11 6.04 -17.64
CA THR A 139 -13.15 6.08 -18.68
C THR A 139 -14.47 5.52 -18.16
N LEU A 140 -14.44 4.43 -17.40
CA LEU A 140 -15.62 3.84 -16.75
C LEU A 140 -16.25 4.80 -15.73
N VAL A 141 -15.45 5.54 -14.96
CA VAL A 141 -15.97 6.56 -14.05
C VAL A 141 -16.78 7.61 -14.81
N ALA A 142 -16.27 8.10 -15.93
CA ALA A 142 -17.00 9.05 -16.78
C ALA A 142 -18.27 8.42 -17.38
N ALA A 143 -18.19 7.18 -17.89
CA ALA A 143 -19.31 6.46 -18.47
C ALA A 143 -20.46 6.25 -17.47
N VAL A 144 -20.14 5.79 -16.25
CA VAL A 144 -21.13 5.58 -15.19
C VAL A 144 -21.77 6.90 -14.76
N ARG A 145 -20.97 7.97 -14.57
CA ARG A 145 -21.50 9.29 -14.20
C ARG A 145 -22.40 9.90 -15.28
N ALA A 146 -22.15 9.58 -16.55
CA ALA A 146 -23.01 9.99 -17.64
C ALA A 146 -24.33 9.20 -17.67
N ALA A 147 -24.31 7.90 -17.36
CA ALA A 147 -25.45 6.99 -17.50
C ALA A 147 -26.35 6.86 -16.23
N ALA A 148 -25.83 7.26 -15.07
CA ALA A 148 -26.43 6.90 -13.81
C ALA A 148 -27.76 7.60 -13.47
N PRO A 149 -28.72 6.92 -12.82
CA PRO A 149 -30.04 7.46 -12.51
C PRO A 149 -30.06 8.70 -11.61
N TRP A 150 -29.05 8.86 -10.75
CA TRP A 150 -28.94 10.05 -9.87
C TRP A 150 -28.62 11.32 -10.63
N SER A 151 -28.16 11.26 -11.89
CA SER A 151 -27.99 12.47 -12.70
C SER A 151 -29.32 13.16 -13.02
N ALA A 152 -30.46 12.49 -12.80
CA ALA A 152 -31.80 12.97 -13.08
C ALA A 152 -32.63 13.33 -11.83
N HIS A 153 -32.15 13.03 -10.62
CA HIS A 153 -32.89 13.24 -9.38
C HIS A 153 -32.35 14.43 -8.59
N ALA A 154 -33.24 15.13 -7.87
CA ALA A 154 -32.84 16.17 -6.93
C ALA A 154 -31.92 15.59 -5.83
N PRO A 155 -30.87 16.30 -5.41
CA PRO A 155 -29.90 15.80 -4.44
C PRO A 155 -30.55 15.43 -3.11
N HIS A 156 -30.05 14.36 -2.49
CA HIS A 156 -30.55 13.88 -1.20
C HIS A 156 -30.19 14.88 -0.11
N ARG A 157 -31.17 15.40 0.65
CA ARG A 157 -30.92 16.41 1.70
C ARG A 157 -30.47 15.85 3.04
N GLU A 158 -30.59 14.53 3.27
CA GLU A 158 -30.31 13.90 4.58
C GLU A 158 -29.06 13.01 4.57
N LEU A 159 -28.11 13.30 5.47
CA LEU A 159 -26.84 12.55 5.62
C LEU A 159 -27.03 11.05 5.86
N ALA A 160 -28.11 10.64 6.54
CA ALA A 160 -28.44 9.25 6.84
C ALA A 160 -28.69 8.41 5.58
N SER A 161 -29.18 9.04 4.50
CA SER A 161 -29.42 8.38 3.21
C SER A 161 -28.13 8.04 2.45
N VAL A 162 -27.00 8.69 2.79
CA VAL A 162 -25.75 8.64 2.02
C VAL A 162 -24.64 7.83 2.71
N GLN A 163 -24.73 7.65 4.03
CA GLN A 163 -23.77 6.83 4.80
C GLN A 163 -23.62 5.38 4.28
N PRO A 164 -24.68 4.67 3.85
CA PRO A 164 -24.54 3.32 3.29
C PRO A 164 -23.75 3.30 1.98
N ALA A 165 -24.02 4.25 1.07
CA ALA A 165 -23.33 4.36 -0.22
C ALA A 165 -21.85 4.78 -0.05
N ALA A 166 -21.57 5.73 0.86
CA ALA A 166 -20.20 6.12 1.19
C ALA A 166 -19.40 4.94 1.78
N ARG A 167 -20.03 4.13 2.64
CA ARG A 167 -19.42 2.90 3.18
C ARG A 167 -19.18 1.88 2.08
N ALA A 168 -20.14 1.66 1.19
CA ALA A 168 -19.99 0.76 0.04
C ALA A 168 -18.86 1.19 -0.88
N MET A 169 -18.79 2.47 -1.24
CA MET A 169 -17.73 3.05 -2.05
C MET A 169 -16.34 2.76 -1.46
N ARG A 170 -16.16 2.93 -0.15
CA ARG A 170 -14.86 2.64 0.50
C ARG A 170 -14.48 1.17 0.40
N TRP A 171 -15.39 0.26 0.75
CA TRP A 171 -15.10 -1.18 0.70
C TRP A 171 -14.90 -1.69 -0.73
N ILE A 172 -15.72 -1.25 -1.69
CA ILE A 172 -15.54 -1.59 -3.11
C ILE A 172 -14.20 -1.05 -3.60
N GLY A 173 -13.83 0.18 -3.23
CA GLY A 173 -12.56 0.79 -3.60
C GLY A 173 -11.36 0.02 -3.05
N MET A 174 -11.40 -0.40 -1.78
CA MET A 174 -10.35 -1.23 -1.18
C MET A 174 -10.22 -2.60 -1.86
N THR A 175 -11.34 -3.27 -2.13
CA THR A 175 -11.34 -4.53 -2.90
C THR A 175 -10.81 -4.31 -4.31
N GLY A 176 -11.16 -3.19 -4.95
CA GLY A 176 -10.62 -2.77 -6.24
C GLY A 176 -9.10 -2.62 -6.23
N ILE A 177 -8.53 -1.93 -5.22
CA ILE A 177 -7.07 -1.83 -5.07
C ILE A 177 -6.43 -3.22 -4.91
N GLY A 178 -7.03 -4.10 -4.13
CA GLY A 178 -6.58 -5.50 -3.98
C GLY A 178 -6.62 -6.26 -5.31
N LEU A 179 -7.69 -6.12 -6.08
CA LEU A 179 -7.84 -6.72 -7.41
C LEU A 179 -6.81 -6.17 -8.41
N PHE A 180 -6.57 -4.85 -8.40
CA PHE A 180 -5.55 -4.21 -9.22
C PHE A 180 -4.17 -4.80 -8.92
N ALA A 181 -3.80 -4.89 -7.64
CA ALA A 181 -2.56 -5.50 -7.19
C ALA A 181 -2.47 -6.97 -7.60
N LEU A 182 -3.55 -7.75 -7.45
CA LEU A 182 -3.63 -9.15 -7.87
C LEU A 182 -3.37 -9.31 -9.37
N THR A 183 -3.94 -8.44 -10.21
CA THR A 183 -3.70 -8.47 -11.66
C THR A 183 -2.24 -8.20 -12.00
N LEU A 184 -1.58 -7.29 -11.29
CA LEU A 184 -0.13 -7.05 -11.47
C LEU A 184 0.72 -8.24 -11.01
N VAL A 185 0.36 -8.89 -9.90
CA VAL A 185 1.02 -10.14 -9.47
C VAL A 185 0.79 -11.26 -10.50
N GLY A 186 -0.36 -11.34 -11.15
CA GLY A 186 -0.58 -12.27 -12.28
C GLY A 186 0.30 -11.95 -13.50
N ALA A 187 0.51 -10.66 -13.79
CA ALA A 187 1.40 -10.22 -14.86
C ALA A 187 2.87 -10.58 -14.59
N THR A 188 3.30 -10.54 -13.32
CA THR A 188 4.65 -10.97 -12.94
C THR A 188 4.79 -12.49 -13.01
N VAL A 189 3.78 -13.29 -12.63
CA VAL A 189 3.81 -14.76 -12.80
C VAL A 189 4.09 -15.14 -14.25
N THR A 190 3.34 -14.55 -15.18
CA THR A 190 3.51 -14.80 -16.62
C THR A 190 4.82 -14.25 -17.16
N GLY A 191 5.30 -13.11 -16.64
CA GLY A 191 6.51 -12.44 -17.13
C GLY A 191 7.81 -13.06 -16.64
N SER A 192 7.82 -13.62 -15.43
CA SER A 192 9.01 -14.27 -14.87
C SER A 192 9.13 -15.75 -15.23
N GLY A 193 8.21 -16.30 -16.04
CA GLY A 193 8.16 -17.73 -16.34
C GLY A 193 7.64 -18.60 -15.18
N ALA A 194 7.07 -18.01 -14.13
CA ALA A 194 6.60 -18.72 -12.94
C ALA A 194 5.32 -19.56 -13.17
N SER A 195 4.67 -19.43 -14.32
CA SER A 195 3.46 -20.20 -14.67
C SER A 195 3.65 -21.71 -14.47
N TRP A 196 4.82 -22.24 -14.81
CA TRP A 196 5.11 -23.68 -14.73
C TRP A 196 5.73 -24.14 -13.41
N ALA A 197 5.98 -23.21 -12.49
CA ALA A 197 6.73 -23.53 -11.27
C ALA A 197 5.93 -24.36 -10.24
N CYS A 198 4.62 -24.48 -10.40
CA CYS A 198 3.78 -25.31 -9.53
C CYS A 198 2.92 -26.25 -10.37
N SER A 199 3.16 -27.55 -10.24
CA SER A 199 2.48 -28.61 -11.03
C SER A 199 1.11 -29.04 -10.49
N SER A 200 0.77 -28.71 -9.24
CA SER A 200 -0.52 -29.05 -8.62
C SER A 200 -1.41 -27.83 -8.37
N TRP A 201 -2.67 -28.08 -8.02
CA TRP A 201 -3.66 -27.10 -7.59
C TRP A 201 -4.46 -27.67 -6.40
N PRO A 202 -4.77 -26.89 -5.34
CA PRO A 202 -4.48 -25.47 -5.16
C PRO A 202 -3.06 -25.16 -4.64
N PHE A 203 -2.34 -26.17 -4.15
CA PHE A 203 -0.98 -26.06 -3.62
C PHE A 203 0.08 -26.20 -4.72
N CYS A 204 1.36 -26.08 -4.37
CA CYS A 204 2.51 -26.35 -5.24
C CYS A 204 3.02 -27.77 -4.98
N GLU A 205 3.45 -28.49 -6.02
CA GLU A 205 4.13 -29.80 -5.94
C GLU A 205 3.61 -30.74 -4.82
N GLY A 206 2.31 -31.07 -4.87
CA GLY A 206 1.63 -31.82 -3.80
C GLY A 206 0.88 -30.90 -2.84
N TRP A 207 1.29 -30.85 -1.56
CA TRP A 207 0.66 -30.05 -0.49
C TRP A 207 1.52 -28.83 -0.07
N VAL A 208 2.53 -28.46 -0.85
CA VAL A 208 3.45 -27.37 -0.50
C VAL A 208 2.76 -26.03 -0.72
N VAL A 209 2.52 -25.28 0.35
CA VAL A 209 1.96 -23.92 0.26
C VAL A 209 3.02 -22.91 -0.18
N TRP A 210 4.28 -23.16 0.18
CA TRP A 210 5.39 -22.25 -0.07
C TRP A 210 6.65 -22.99 -0.48
N PRO A 211 6.94 -23.08 -1.79
CA PRO A 211 8.11 -23.78 -2.28
C PRO A 211 9.39 -22.98 -2.00
N GLY A 212 10.54 -23.65 -2.05
CA GLY A 212 11.84 -23.03 -1.75
C GLY A 212 12.39 -22.15 -2.87
N ASP A 213 12.05 -22.47 -4.12
CA ASP A 213 12.49 -21.73 -5.30
C ASP A 213 11.70 -20.41 -5.45
N LEU A 214 12.28 -19.44 -6.18
CA LEU A 214 11.67 -18.13 -6.34
C LEU A 214 10.41 -18.17 -7.23
N LEU A 215 10.42 -18.98 -8.28
CA LEU A 215 9.35 -19.01 -9.26
C LEU A 215 8.08 -19.63 -8.67
N GLY A 216 8.21 -20.72 -7.92
CA GLY A 216 7.14 -21.35 -7.19
C GLY A 216 6.55 -20.39 -6.15
N ARG A 217 7.38 -19.58 -5.47
CA ARG A 217 6.91 -18.55 -4.54
C ARG A 217 6.13 -17.45 -5.23
N VAL A 218 6.59 -16.98 -6.40
CA VAL A 218 5.86 -16.01 -7.22
C VAL A 218 4.49 -16.58 -7.64
N HIS A 219 4.44 -17.84 -8.07
CA HIS A 219 3.20 -18.51 -8.44
C HIS A 219 2.26 -18.65 -7.22
N MET A 220 2.75 -19.17 -6.09
CA MET A 220 1.93 -19.34 -4.89
C MET A 220 1.48 -18.02 -4.29
N LEU A 221 2.29 -16.96 -4.36
CA LEU A 221 1.88 -15.62 -3.94
C LEU A 221 0.65 -15.15 -4.71
N HIS A 222 0.63 -15.32 -6.03
CA HIS A 222 -0.54 -15.00 -6.84
C HIS A 222 -1.79 -15.73 -6.33
N ARG A 223 -1.70 -17.04 -6.04
CA ARG A 223 -2.82 -17.84 -5.53
C ARG A 223 -3.29 -17.40 -4.14
N LEU A 224 -2.36 -17.09 -3.23
CA LEU A 224 -2.68 -16.62 -1.89
C LEU A 224 -3.34 -15.22 -1.90
N VAL A 225 -2.81 -14.31 -2.71
CA VAL A 225 -3.42 -12.98 -2.92
C VAL A 225 -4.81 -13.14 -3.56
N ALA A 226 -4.97 -14.06 -4.52
CA ALA A 226 -6.27 -14.38 -5.11
C ALA A 226 -7.26 -14.93 -4.08
N LEU A 227 -6.83 -15.79 -3.16
CA LEU A 227 -7.69 -16.23 -2.07
C LEU A 227 -8.14 -15.04 -1.21
N GLY A 228 -7.22 -14.16 -0.81
CA GLY A 228 -7.53 -12.98 -0.01
C GLY A 228 -8.52 -12.03 -0.68
N VAL A 229 -8.30 -11.70 -1.96
CA VAL A 229 -9.21 -10.86 -2.76
C VAL A 229 -10.56 -11.53 -2.94
N GLY A 230 -10.59 -12.85 -3.18
CA GLY A 230 -11.82 -13.63 -3.30
C GLY A 230 -12.66 -13.62 -2.02
N LEU A 231 -12.03 -13.80 -0.87
CA LEU A 231 -12.69 -13.71 0.44
C LEU A 231 -13.23 -12.29 0.70
N ALA A 232 -12.47 -11.25 0.36
CA ALA A 232 -12.92 -9.87 0.49
C ALA A 232 -14.14 -9.58 -0.42
N LEU A 233 -14.14 -10.09 -1.65
CA LEU A 233 -15.24 -9.92 -2.60
C LEU A 233 -16.49 -10.72 -2.20
N ALA A 234 -16.32 -11.95 -1.69
CA ALA A 234 -17.39 -12.77 -1.13
C ALA A 234 -18.04 -12.09 0.09
N TRP A 235 -17.21 -11.64 1.03
CA TRP A 235 -17.67 -10.89 2.22
C TRP A 235 -18.42 -9.62 1.82
N LEU A 236 -17.89 -8.87 0.85
CA LEU A 236 -18.50 -7.63 0.38
C LEU A 236 -19.87 -7.88 -0.26
N THR A 237 -19.97 -8.90 -1.12
CA THR A 237 -21.23 -9.33 -1.74
C THR A 237 -22.27 -9.69 -0.68
N ALA A 238 -21.90 -10.52 0.30
CA ALA A 238 -22.78 -10.92 1.39
C ALA A 238 -23.21 -9.74 2.27
N ARG A 239 -22.30 -8.80 2.54
CA ARG A 239 -22.61 -7.60 3.33
C ARG A 239 -23.54 -6.64 2.60
N LEU A 240 -23.27 -6.36 1.33
CA LEU A 240 -24.12 -5.47 0.52
C LEU A 240 -25.55 -6.00 0.42
N ALA A 241 -25.76 -7.32 0.38
CA ALA A 241 -27.09 -7.92 0.41
C ALA A 241 -27.89 -7.57 1.68
N THR A 242 -27.21 -7.25 2.79
CA THR A 242 -27.82 -6.91 4.09
C THR A 242 -27.90 -5.42 4.36
N TRP A 243 -27.19 -4.58 3.61
CA TRP A 243 -27.12 -3.14 3.87
C TRP A 243 -28.37 -2.43 3.34
N ARG A 244 -29.21 -1.96 4.27
CA ARG A 244 -30.35 -1.10 3.94
C ARG A 244 -29.84 0.24 3.40
N GLY A 245 -30.42 0.70 2.29
CA GLY A 245 -30.10 2.00 1.67
C GLY A 245 -29.00 1.99 0.61
N VAL A 246 -28.41 0.84 0.27
CA VAL A 246 -27.54 0.72 -0.91
C VAL A 246 -28.40 0.39 -2.13
N SER A 247 -28.14 1.05 -3.27
CA SER A 247 -28.89 0.74 -4.49
C SER A 247 -28.61 -0.68 -5.00
N ARG A 248 -29.64 -1.26 -5.62
CA ARG A 248 -29.52 -2.61 -6.21
C ARG A 248 -28.50 -2.65 -7.34
N GLY A 249 -28.27 -1.54 -8.05
CA GLY A 249 -27.25 -1.43 -9.09
C GLY A 249 -25.84 -1.74 -8.57
N ILE A 250 -25.45 -1.15 -7.44
CA ILE A 250 -24.16 -1.42 -6.78
C ILE A 250 -24.05 -2.91 -6.44
N PHE A 251 -25.10 -3.46 -5.83
CA PHE A 251 -25.13 -4.88 -5.46
C PHE A 251 -24.99 -5.81 -6.67
N TYR A 252 -25.73 -5.57 -7.77
CA TYR A 252 -25.66 -6.44 -8.94
C TYR A 252 -24.32 -6.41 -9.64
N TRP A 253 -23.64 -5.26 -9.70
CA TRP A 253 -22.29 -5.19 -10.26
C TRP A 253 -21.24 -5.88 -9.38
N VAL A 254 -21.36 -5.78 -8.05
CA VAL A 254 -20.49 -6.54 -7.14
C VAL A 254 -20.77 -8.05 -7.22
N LEU A 255 -22.05 -8.45 -7.32
CA LEU A 255 -22.45 -9.83 -7.52
C LEU A 255 -21.94 -10.40 -8.86
N ALA A 256 -22.03 -9.61 -9.94
CA ALA A 256 -21.47 -9.97 -11.24
C ALA A 256 -19.96 -10.12 -11.17
N ALA A 257 -19.25 -9.17 -10.53
CA ALA A 257 -17.81 -9.27 -10.30
C ALA A 257 -17.45 -10.54 -9.51
N PHE A 258 -18.20 -10.88 -8.47
CA PHE A 258 -17.99 -12.10 -7.69
C PHE A 258 -18.24 -13.38 -8.51
N GLY A 259 -19.31 -13.43 -9.30
CA GLY A 259 -19.58 -14.55 -10.21
C GLY A 259 -18.46 -14.74 -11.24
N LEU A 260 -18.03 -13.67 -11.89
CA LEU A 260 -16.89 -13.69 -12.81
C LEU A 260 -15.59 -14.11 -12.11
N TYR A 261 -15.40 -13.72 -10.84
CA TYR A 261 -14.24 -14.12 -10.04
C TYR A 261 -14.19 -15.62 -9.76
N LEU A 262 -15.33 -16.26 -9.49
CA LEU A 262 -15.39 -17.72 -9.33
C LEU A 262 -15.02 -18.43 -10.63
N ILE A 263 -15.49 -17.92 -11.77
CA ILE A 263 -15.09 -18.42 -13.09
C ILE A 263 -13.59 -18.22 -13.32
N GLN A 264 -13.02 -17.08 -12.90
CA GLN A 264 -11.59 -16.78 -13.00
C GLN A 264 -10.72 -17.79 -12.23
N ILE A 265 -11.14 -18.19 -11.01
CA ILE A 265 -10.44 -19.22 -10.22
C ILE A 265 -10.44 -20.56 -10.98
N GLY A 266 -11.60 -20.97 -11.48
CA GLY A 266 -11.74 -22.19 -12.27
C GLY A 266 -10.87 -22.16 -13.53
N LEU A 267 -10.89 -21.05 -14.25
CA LEU A 267 -10.05 -20.85 -15.44
C LEU A 267 -8.56 -20.88 -15.11
N GLY A 268 -8.14 -20.36 -13.95
CA GLY A 268 -6.76 -20.48 -13.47
C GLY A 268 -6.33 -21.93 -13.22
N ALA A 269 -7.22 -22.76 -12.65
CA ALA A 269 -6.97 -24.19 -12.46
C ALA A 269 -6.92 -24.96 -13.80
N ILE A 270 -7.88 -24.67 -14.70
CA ILE A 270 -7.93 -25.29 -16.03
C ILE A 270 -6.68 -24.93 -16.85
N ASN A 271 -6.19 -23.69 -16.77
CA ASN A 271 -4.95 -23.28 -17.41
C ASN A 271 -3.78 -24.18 -17.02
N LEU A 272 -3.63 -24.51 -15.74
CA LEU A 272 -2.58 -25.42 -15.27
C LEU A 272 -2.77 -26.82 -15.88
N TRP A 273 -3.98 -27.38 -15.81
CA TRP A 273 -4.24 -28.75 -16.28
C TRP A 273 -4.12 -28.92 -17.79
N MET A 274 -4.40 -27.88 -18.55
CA MET A 274 -4.30 -27.90 -20.02
C MET A 274 -2.93 -27.43 -20.54
N GLY A 275 -1.96 -27.14 -19.66
CA GLY A 275 -0.62 -26.73 -20.06
C GLY A 275 -0.54 -25.31 -20.61
N PHE A 276 -1.30 -24.38 -20.03
CA PHE A 276 -1.28 -22.94 -20.29
C PHE A 276 -1.38 -22.56 -21.78
N PRO A 277 -2.40 -23.04 -22.54
CA PRO A 277 -2.54 -22.67 -23.93
C PRO A 277 -2.79 -21.16 -24.07
N ALA A 278 -2.25 -20.55 -25.14
CA ALA A 278 -2.24 -19.10 -25.33
C ALA A 278 -3.63 -18.47 -25.24
N SER A 279 -4.65 -19.16 -25.76
CA SER A 279 -6.05 -18.74 -25.74
C SER A 279 -6.64 -18.68 -24.32
N LEU A 280 -6.38 -19.68 -23.47
CA LEU A 280 -6.87 -19.69 -22.09
C LEU A 280 -6.11 -18.71 -21.19
N ASN A 281 -4.81 -18.48 -21.44
CA ASN A 281 -4.07 -17.42 -20.76
C ASN A 281 -4.61 -16.02 -21.14
N ALA A 282 -4.88 -15.80 -22.43
CA ALA A 282 -5.49 -14.55 -22.90
C ALA A 282 -6.89 -14.35 -22.31
N LEU A 283 -7.70 -15.42 -22.27
CA LEU A 283 -9.02 -15.41 -21.64
C LEU A 283 -8.93 -15.10 -20.14
N HIS A 284 -7.91 -15.61 -19.45
CA HIS A 284 -7.69 -15.36 -18.03
C HIS A 284 -7.43 -13.87 -17.76
N LEU A 285 -6.59 -13.19 -18.55
CA LEU A 285 -6.39 -11.75 -18.40
C LEU A 285 -7.61 -10.94 -18.89
N GLY A 286 -8.30 -11.39 -19.94
CA GLY A 286 -9.54 -10.77 -20.42
C GLY A 286 -10.65 -10.79 -19.36
N LEU A 287 -10.85 -11.92 -18.70
CA LEU A 287 -11.82 -12.07 -17.62
C LEU A 287 -11.41 -11.27 -16.37
N ALA A 288 -10.11 -11.22 -16.02
CA ALA A 288 -9.61 -10.31 -14.99
C ALA A 288 -9.94 -8.83 -15.30
N THR A 289 -9.82 -8.43 -16.57
CA THR A 289 -10.18 -7.07 -17.03
C THR A 289 -11.68 -6.80 -16.92
N ALA A 290 -12.52 -7.81 -17.21
CA ALA A 290 -13.98 -7.70 -17.02
C ALA A 290 -14.36 -7.57 -15.54
N ILE A 291 -13.71 -8.32 -14.63
CA ILE A 291 -13.89 -8.19 -13.18
C ILE A 291 -13.49 -6.78 -12.73
N TRP A 292 -12.34 -6.28 -13.19
CA TRP A 292 -11.88 -4.92 -12.92
C TRP A 292 -12.92 -3.88 -13.38
N ALA A 293 -13.48 -4.04 -14.58
CA ALA A 293 -14.53 -3.16 -15.08
C ALA A 293 -15.79 -3.20 -14.22
N ALA A 294 -16.26 -4.39 -13.83
CA ALA A 294 -17.45 -4.56 -12.98
C ALA A 294 -17.27 -3.90 -11.60
N VAL A 295 -16.11 -4.09 -10.95
CA VAL A 295 -15.77 -3.44 -9.68
C VAL A 295 -15.65 -1.92 -9.86
N GLY A 296 -15.01 -1.46 -10.94
CA GLY A 296 -14.89 -0.05 -11.28
C GLY A 296 -16.25 0.63 -11.50
N ILE A 297 -17.18 -0.05 -12.16
CA ILE A 297 -18.56 0.41 -12.34
C ILE A 297 -19.29 0.52 -11.00
N ALA A 298 -19.23 -0.53 -10.18
CA ALA A 298 -19.84 -0.53 -8.84
C ALA A 298 -19.28 0.59 -7.96
N TRP A 299 -17.97 0.83 -8.03
CA TRP A 299 -17.30 1.88 -7.27
C TRP A 299 -17.70 3.28 -7.74
N ALA A 300 -17.67 3.53 -9.05
CA ALA A 300 -18.08 4.80 -9.63
C ALA A 300 -19.55 5.11 -9.33
N TRP A 301 -20.39 4.07 -9.29
CA TRP A 301 -21.79 4.19 -8.93
C TRP A 301 -21.97 4.57 -7.46
N ALA A 302 -21.32 3.84 -6.56
CA ALA A 302 -21.34 4.13 -5.12
C ALA A 302 -20.75 5.52 -4.80
N LEU A 303 -19.71 5.95 -5.52
CA LEU A 303 -19.13 7.29 -5.39
C LEU A 303 -20.13 8.37 -5.82
N GLY A 304 -20.87 8.14 -6.91
CA GLY A 304 -21.95 9.02 -7.33
C GLY A 304 -22.99 9.18 -6.22
N GLU A 305 -23.58 8.09 -5.76
CA GLU A 305 -24.56 8.14 -4.66
C GLU A 305 -24.00 8.79 -3.38
N ALA A 306 -22.71 8.57 -3.08
CA ALA A 306 -22.03 9.17 -1.93
C ALA A 306 -21.82 10.71 -2.03
N GLN A 307 -21.82 11.28 -3.24
CA GLN A 307 -21.48 12.69 -3.49
C GLN A 307 -22.70 13.61 -3.66
N TRP A 308 -23.90 13.08 -3.91
CA TRP A 308 -25.08 13.87 -4.31
C TRP A 308 -25.96 14.35 -3.13
N VAL A 309 -25.36 15.05 -2.15
CA VAL A 309 -26.06 15.78 -1.07
C VAL A 309 -25.91 17.29 -1.26
N GLU A 310 -26.99 18.02 -1.50
CA GLU A 310 -27.02 19.49 -1.43
C GLU A 310 -27.05 19.93 0.03
N GLY A 311 -26.23 20.94 0.37
CA GLY A 311 -26.18 21.54 1.71
C GLY A 311 -24.88 21.29 2.47
N ILE A 312 -23.98 20.45 1.93
CA ILE A 312 -22.57 20.48 2.35
C ILE A 312 -21.90 21.55 1.48
N PRO A 313 -21.31 22.61 2.08
CA PRO A 313 -20.57 23.60 1.32
C PRO A 313 -19.58 22.93 0.37
N GLU A 314 -19.27 23.60 -0.73
CA GLU A 314 -18.36 23.23 -1.82
C GLU A 314 -16.92 22.84 -1.38
N GLU A 315 -16.65 22.66 -0.09
CA GLU A 315 -15.68 21.68 0.44
C GLU A 315 -16.12 20.24 0.16
N THR A 316 -16.37 19.97 -1.12
CA THR A 316 -16.01 18.74 -1.84
C THR A 316 -15.31 17.71 -0.98
N VAL A 317 -15.81 16.47 -0.98
CA VAL A 317 -15.01 15.29 -0.67
C VAL A 317 -13.82 15.30 -1.65
N ARG A 318 -12.76 16.02 -1.30
CA ARG A 318 -11.52 16.05 -2.07
C ARG A 318 -11.04 14.61 -2.12
N LEU A 319 -10.46 14.16 -3.24
CA LEU A 319 -9.84 12.82 -3.32
C LEU A 319 -8.91 12.57 -2.12
N ARG A 320 -8.26 13.63 -1.62
CA ARG A 320 -7.52 13.65 -0.36
C ARG A 320 -8.30 13.08 0.82
N ASN A 321 -9.54 13.49 1.05
CA ASN A 321 -10.38 13.03 2.16
C ASN A 321 -10.75 11.54 2.07
N LEU A 322 -10.53 10.90 0.91
CA LEU A 322 -10.77 9.47 0.71
C LEU A 322 -9.58 8.62 1.18
N TRP A 323 -8.35 9.01 0.89
CA TRP A 323 -7.16 8.22 1.23
C TRP A 323 -6.43 8.73 2.49
N GLU A 324 -6.52 10.03 2.78
CA GLU A 324 -5.85 10.65 3.93
C GLU A 324 -6.21 9.99 5.26
N PRO A 325 -7.49 9.62 5.54
CA PRO A 325 -7.82 8.92 6.77
C PRO A 325 -7.02 7.63 6.96
N TYR A 326 -6.86 6.82 5.90
CA TYR A 326 -6.12 5.56 5.97
C TYR A 326 -4.61 5.79 6.06
N PHE A 327 -4.07 6.72 5.27
CA PHE A 327 -2.65 7.06 5.31
C PHE A 327 -2.23 7.68 6.65
N THR A 328 -3.12 8.48 7.27
CA THR A 328 -2.89 9.03 8.61
C THR A 328 -2.85 7.92 9.67
N LEU A 329 -3.63 6.84 9.51
CA LEU A 329 -3.59 5.70 10.45
C LEU A 329 -2.27 4.95 10.44
N THR A 330 -1.56 4.90 9.31
CA THR A 330 -0.26 4.20 9.22
C THR A 330 0.88 4.97 9.88
N LYS A 331 0.67 6.24 10.26
CA LYS A 331 1.66 7.10 10.95
C LYS A 331 3.02 7.13 10.20
N PRO A 332 3.06 7.58 8.94
CA PRO A 332 4.24 7.49 8.07
C PRO A 332 5.49 8.17 8.67
N GLY A 333 5.33 9.27 9.42
CA GLY A 333 6.46 9.92 10.08
C GLY A 333 7.13 9.07 11.16
N ILE A 334 6.36 8.26 11.90
CA ILE A 334 6.89 7.32 12.90
C ILE A 334 7.53 6.13 12.19
N VAL A 335 6.87 5.60 11.17
CA VAL A 335 7.39 4.48 10.38
C VAL A 335 8.66 4.85 9.64
N ALA A 336 8.82 6.08 9.15
CA ALA A 336 10.02 6.53 8.45
C ALA A 336 11.30 6.37 9.30
N LEU A 337 11.29 6.81 10.55
CA LEU A 337 12.45 6.64 11.45
C LEU A 337 12.73 5.15 11.72
N LEU A 338 11.68 4.35 11.85
CA LEU A 338 11.80 2.89 12.00
C LEU A 338 12.45 2.24 10.75
N LEU A 339 12.09 2.70 9.55
CA LEU A 339 12.69 2.23 8.31
C LEU A 339 14.15 2.65 8.15
N VAL A 340 14.54 3.82 8.69
CA VAL A 340 15.94 4.23 8.72
C VAL A 340 16.78 3.27 9.55
N THR A 341 16.29 2.83 10.71
CA THR A 341 17.04 1.88 11.55
C THR A 341 17.10 0.49 10.91
N THR A 342 16.03 0.06 10.22
CA THR A 342 16.05 -1.14 9.36
C THR A 342 17.11 -1.01 8.26
N ALA A 343 17.10 0.07 7.49
CA ALA A 343 18.04 0.31 6.39
C ALA A 343 19.49 0.37 6.88
N GLY A 344 19.72 1.07 8.00
CA GLY A 344 21.03 1.14 8.65
C GLY A 344 21.52 -0.23 9.09
N ALA A 345 20.66 -1.05 9.73
CA ALA A 345 21.01 -2.41 10.10
C ALA A 345 21.36 -3.29 8.88
N MET A 346 20.62 -3.16 7.77
CA MET A 346 20.94 -3.86 6.52
C MET A 346 22.33 -3.46 6.00
N MET A 347 22.62 -2.16 5.95
CA MET A 347 23.91 -1.66 5.45
C MET A 347 25.08 -2.06 6.36
N ILE A 348 24.89 -2.05 7.68
CA ILE A 348 25.91 -2.50 8.64
C ILE A 348 26.17 -4.00 8.47
N ALA A 349 25.11 -4.81 8.36
CA ALA A 349 25.20 -6.26 8.18
C ALA A 349 25.91 -6.65 6.86
N GLN A 350 25.58 -5.94 5.77
CA GLN A 350 26.20 -6.15 4.46
C GLN A 350 27.65 -5.66 4.42
N GLY A 351 27.96 -4.57 5.13
CA GLY A 351 29.19 -3.83 4.90
C GLY A 351 29.13 -2.90 3.69
N GLY A 352 27.97 -2.34 3.39
CA GLY A 352 27.78 -1.54 2.16
C GLY A 352 26.33 -1.54 1.72
N LEU A 353 26.10 -1.32 0.42
CA LEU A 353 24.77 -1.38 -0.15
C LEU A 353 24.31 -2.84 -0.27
N PRO A 354 23.20 -3.23 0.38
CA PRO A 354 22.61 -4.57 0.21
C PRO A 354 22.09 -4.76 -1.22
N PRO A 355 21.83 -6.02 -1.64
CA PRO A 355 21.13 -6.29 -2.89
C PRO A 355 19.85 -5.45 -3.01
N ILE A 356 19.73 -4.71 -4.11
CA ILE A 356 18.74 -3.63 -4.24
C ILE A 356 17.29 -4.11 -4.09
N LEU A 357 16.97 -5.30 -4.60
CA LEU A 357 15.65 -5.89 -4.47
C LEU A 357 15.33 -6.28 -3.03
N THR A 358 16.27 -6.92 -2.33
CA THR A 358 16.13 -7.22 -0.90
C THR A 358 15.93 -5.95 -0.10
N PHE A 359 16.71 -4.90 -0.37
CA PHE A 359 16.57 -3.59 0.25
C PHE A 359 15.16 -3.00 0.05
N ILE A 360 14.68 -2.92 -1.19
CA ILE A 360 13.36 -2.39 -1.52
C ILE A 360 12.25 -3.21 -0.85
N TYR A 361 12.30 -4.54 -0.95
CA TYR A 361 11.28 -5.41 -0.37
C TYR A 361 11.27 -5.36 1.15
N THR A 362 12.43 -5.32 1.81
CA THR A 362 12.50 -5.18 3.27
C THR A 362 11.89 -3.87 3.75
N LEU A 363 12.18 -2.75 3.07
CA LEU A 363 11.60 -1.45 3.45
C LEU A 363 10.10 -1.37 3.16
N LEU A 364 9.65 -1.88 2.01
CA LEU A 364 8.23 -1.90 1.66
C LEU A 364 7.43 -2.82 2.60
N GLY A 365 7.92 -4.03 2.85
CA GLY A 365 7.31 -4.97 3.78
C GLY A 365 7.28 -4.44 5.21
N GLY A 366 8.39 -3.84 5.66
CA GLY A 366 8.52 -3.14 6.94
C GLY A 366 7.55 -1.97 7.08
N PHE A 367 7.36 -1.18 6.02
CA PHE A 367 6.39 -0.08 5.99
C PHE A 367 4.95 -0.59 6.15
N LEU A 368 4.59 -1.61 5.38
CA LEU A 368 3.24 -2.19 5.39
C LEU A 368 2.89 -2.80 6.75
N ILE A 369 3.78 -3.62 7.32
CA ILE A 369 3.51 -4.29 8.59
C ILE A 369 3.50 -3.32 9.77
N SER A 370 4.44 -2.38 9.81
CA SER A 370 4.48 -1.35 10.86
C SER A 370 3.34 -0.36 10.73
N GLY A 371 2.97 0.01 9.50
CA GLY A 371 1.81 0.86 9.21
C GLY A 371 0.50 0.19 9.60
N GLY A 372 0.35 -1.10 9.32
CA GLY A 372 -0.78 -1.92 9.77
C GLY A 372 -0.85 -2.02 11.31
N ALA A 373 0.29 -2.22 11.98
CA ALA A 373 0.38 -2.22 13.45
C ALA A 373 -0.05 -0.87 14.05
N ASN A 374 0.41 0.23 13.47
CA ASN A 374 0.01 1.59 13.86
C ASN A 374 -1.49 1.83 13.63
N ALA A 375 -2.05 1.38 12.50
CA ALA A 375 -3.47 1.49 12.23
C ALA A 375 -4.28 0.69 13.26
N MET A 376 -3.85 -0.54 13.60
CA MET A 376 -4.48 -1.36 14.64
C MET A 376 -4.38 -0.71 16.03
N ASN A 377 -3.26 -0.04 16.33
CA ASN A 377 -3.12 0.73 17.56
C ASN A 377 -4.20 1.83 17.66
N ASN A 378 -4.42 2.59 16.59
CA ASN A 378 -5.48 3.60 16.55
C ASN A 378 -6.89 2.98 16.69
N VAL A 379 -7.13 1.77 16.17
CA VAL A 379 -8.42 1.07 16.32
C VAL A 379 -8.70 0.75 17.79
N TRP A 380 -7.71 0.22 18.51
CA TRP A 380 -7.85 -0.11 19.92
C TRP A 380 -7.97 1.12 20.80
N ASP A 381 -7.21 2.17 20.48
CA ASP A 381 -7.15 3.41 21.23
C ASP A 381 -8.28 4.40 20.92
N ALA A 382 -9.16 4.11 19.97
CA ALA A 382 -10.15 5.08 19.47
C ALA A 382 -11.00 5.76 20.57
N GLU A 383 -11.33 5.07 21.66
CA GLU A 383 -12.07 5.66 22.77
C GLU A 383 -11.18 6.49 23.72
N LEU A 384 -9.95 6.03 23.96
CA LEU A 384 -8.96 6.81 24.72
C LEU A 384 -8.61 8.10 23.97
N ASP A 385 -8.43 7.99 22.66
CA ASP A 385 -8.04 9.09 21.80
C ASP A 385 -9.10 10.22 21.77
N ARG A 386 -10.39 9.92 22.01
CA ARG A 386 -11.46 10.92 22.13
C ARG A 386 -11.30 11.84 23.34
N ARG A 387 -10.66 11.35 24.40
CA ARG A 387 -10.47 12.07 25.67
C ARG A 387 -9.21 12.93 25.71
N MET A 388 -8.38 12.88 24.66
CA MET A 388 -7.11 13.60 24.59
C MET A 388 -7.18 14.67 23.51
N HIS A 389 -6.81 15.91 23.85
CA HIS A 389 -6.91 17.06 22.94
C HIS A 389 -6.14 16.81 21.63
N ARG A 390 -4.94 16.23 21.72
CA ARG A 390 -4.08 15.96 20.56
C ARG A 390 -4.67 14.94 19.58
N THR A 391 -5.43 13.96 20.07
CA THR A 391 -5.83 12.79 19.26
C THR A 391 -7.32 12.73 18.98
N ALA A 392 -8.13 13.58 19.60
CA ALA A 392 -9.57 13.63 19.40
C ALA A 392 -9.97 13.92 17.94
N ARG A 393 -9.07 14.53 17.15
CA ARG A 393 -9.27 14.82 15.71
C ARG A 393 -8.79 13.70 14.77
N ARG A 394 -8.24 12.59 15.30
CA ARG A 394 -7.82 11.45 14.48
C ARG A 394 -9.01 10.84 13.72
N PRO A 395 -8.76 10.10 12.62
CA PRO A 395 -9.82 9.60 11.75
C PRO A 395 -10.94 8.81 12.45
N ILE A 396 -10.60 7.95 13.42
CA ILE A 396 -11.59 7.10 14.10
C ILE A 396 -12.32 7.86 15.23
N PRO A 397 -11.64 8.55 16.16
CA PRO A 397 -12.29 9.36 17.20
C PRO A 397 -13.25 10.42 16.65
N ALA A 398 -12.86 11.09 15.56
CA ALA A 398 -13.63 12.14 14.90
C ALA A 398 -14.78 11.61 14.02
N GLY A 399 -15.00 10.29 13.96
CA GLY A 399 -16.07 9.68 13.17
C GLY A 399 -15.84 9.67 11.65
N ARG A 400 -14.65 10.06 11.17
CA ARG A 400 -14.32 10.06 9.73
C ARG A 400 -14.17 8.64 9.17
N LEU A 401 -13.75 7.69 10.00
CA LEU A 401 -13.55 6.28 9.66
C LEU A 401 -14.17 5.34 10.71
N GLY A 402 -14.85 4.28 10.26
CA GLY A 402 -15.43 3.29 11.17
C GLY A 402 -14.36 2.40 11.82
N ARG A 403 -14.57 1.95 13.06
CA ARG A 403 -13.61 1.07 13.77
C ARG A 403 -13.36 -0.25 13.04
N GLY A 404 -14.42 -0.92 12.57
CA GLY A 404 -14.30 -2.19 11.84
C GLY A 404 -13.62 -2.04 10.47
N GLU A 405 -13.86 -0.91 9.80
CA GLU A 405 -13.19 -0.55 8.55
C GLU A 405 -11.69 -0.33 8.75
N ALA A 406 -11.33 0.47 9.76
CA ALA A 406 -9.94 0.70 10.12
C ALA A 406 -9.20 -0.61 10.52
N ALA A 407 -9.88 -1.51 11.24
CA ALA A 407 -9.35 -2.84 11.58
C ALA A 407 -9.09 -3.70 10.33
N GLY A 408 -10.02 -3.71 9.37
CA GLY A 408 -9.85 -4.46 8.13
C GLY A 408 -8.62 -4.01 7.35
N VAL A 409 -8.42 -2.70 7.20
CA VAL A 409 -7.23 -2.13 6.54
C VAL A 409 -5.95 -2.43 7.31
N ALA A 410 -5.99 -2.30 8.65
CA ALA A 410 -4.84 -2.60 9.49
C ALA A 410 -4.37 -4.05 9.35
N ILE A 411 -5.30 -5.01 9.34
CA ILE A 411 -5.00 -6.43 9.14
C ILE A 411 -4.48 -6.68 7.73
N LEU A 412 -5.12 -6.11 6.70
CA LEU A 412 -4.70 -6.26 5.32
C LEU A 412 -3.26 -5.79 5.10
N PHE A 413 -2.91 -4.59 5.58
CA PHE A 413 -1.56 -4.05 5.47
C PHE A 413 -0.54 -4.91 6.23
N SER A 414 -0.93 -5.40 7.41
CA SER A 414 -0.07 -6.28 8.21
C SER A 414 0.21 -7.61 7.51
N ALA A 415 -0.83 -8.24 6.95
CA ALA A 415 -0.73 -9.49 6.21
C ALA A 415 0.10 -9.32 4.93
N LEU A 416 -0.14 -8.26 4.15
CA LEU A 416 0.63 -7.96 2.95
C LEU A 416 2.11 -7.70 3.27
N GLY A 417 2.39 -6.94 4.33
CA GLY A 417 3.78 -6.70 4.77
C GLY A 417 4.50 -7.98 5.19
N PHE A 418 3.84 -8.84 5.96
CA PHE A 418 4.38 -10.15 6.34
C PHE A 418 4.63 -11.05 5.13
N LEU A 419 3.63 -11.21 4.25
CA LEU A 419 3.74 -12.05 3.05
C LEU A 419 4.85 -11.56 2.13
N LEU A 420 5.00 -10.24 1.97
CA LEU A 420 6.05 -9.64 1.16
C LEU A 420 7.45 -9.97 1.73
N LEU A 421 7.66 -9.78 3.04
CA LEU A 421 8.94 -10.12 3.68
C LEU A 421 9.24 -11.62 3.60
N TRP A 422 8.26 -12.46 3.91
CA TRP A 422 8.43 -13.91 3.89
C TRP A 422 8.72 -14.42 2.48
N ALA A 423 8.09 -13.81 1.48
CA ALA A 423 8.21 -14.23 0.11
C ALA A 423 9.51 -13.80 -0.56
N PHE A 424 9.86 -12.53 -0.44
CA PHE A 424 10.89 -11.88 -1.24
C PHE A 424 12.15 -11.50 -0.45
N VAL A 425 12.14 -11.67 0.87
CA VAL A 425 13.30 -11.40 1.73
C VAL A 425 13.77 -12.72 2.35
N ASN A 426 13.18 -13.14 3.47
CA ASN A 426 13.37 -14.46 4.07
C ASN A 426 12.42 -14.65 5.26
N THR A 427 12.31 -15.90 5.72
CA THR A 427 11.43 -16.29 6.83
C THR A 427 11.83 -15.64 8.17
N THR A 428 13.12 -15.55 8.47
CA THR A 428 13.61 -14.94 9.71
C THR A 428 13.15 -13.49 9.85
N ALA A 429 13.36 -12.68 8.82
CA ALA A 429 12.93 -11.28 8.78
C ALA A 429 11.39 -11.15 8.91
N ALA A 430 10.63 -12.02 8.25
CA ALA A 430 9.18 -12.00 8.33
C ALA A 430 8.65 -12.35 9.73
N LEU A 431 9.21 -13.40 10.37
CA LEU A 431 8.84 -13.80 11.73
C LEU A 431 9.23 -12.75 12.76
N LEU A 432 10.38 -12.10 12.60
CA LEU A 432 10.79 -10.96 13.44
C LEU A 432 9.85 -9.77 13.28
N ALA A 433 9.41 -9.48 12.06
CA ALA A 433 8.45 -8.41 11.81
C ALA A 433 7.07 -8.73 12.43
N LEU A 434 6.62 -9.98 12.34
CA LEU A 434 5.41 -10.46 13.00
C LEU A 434 5.55 -10.40 14.53
N ALA A 435 6.70 -10.79 15.08
CA ALA A 435 6.97 -10.68 16.51
C ALA A 435 6.91 -9.22 16.98
N GLY A 436 7.49 -8.29 16.22
CA GLY A 436 7.36 -6.85 16.48
C GLY A 436 5.91 -6.35 16.43
N TRP A 437 5.12 -6.85 15.46
CA TRP A 437 3.69 -6.56 15.38
C TRP A 437 2.93 -7.05 16.62
N ILE A 438 3.16 -8.31 17.02
CA ILE A 438 2.55 -8.91 18.22
C ILE A 438 2.95 -8.14 19.48
N TRP A 439 4.22 -7.74 19.58
CA TRP A 439 4.70 -6.97 20.71
C TRP A 439 4.05 -5.58 20.79
N TYR A 440 3.93 -4.90 19.66
CA TYR A 440 3.33 -3.56 19.61
C TYR A 440 1.81 -3.57 19.83
N VAL A 441 1.09 -4.46 19.13
CA VAL A 441 -0.37 -4.50 19.16
C VAL A 441 -0.86 -5.32 20.36
N GLY A 442 -0.40 -6.55 20.51
CA GLY A 442 -0.85 -7.44 21.59
C GLY A 442 -0.30 -7.02 22.94
N ILE A 443 1.03 -7.01 23.10
CA ILE A 443 1.65 -6.79 24.40
C ILE A 443 1.52 -5.33 24.84
N TYR A 444 1.95 -4.38 24.02
CA TYR A 444 1.92 -2.96 24.38
C TYR A 444 0.51 -2.36 24.30
N THR A 445 -0.14 -2.37 23.14
CA THR A 445 -1.39 -1.62 22.94
C THR A 445 -2.57 -2.22 23.73
N MET A 446 -2.80 -3.53 23.61
CA MET A 446 -3.94 -4.19 24.26
C MET A 446 -3.67 -4.46 25.75
N GLY A 447 -2.44 -4.87 26.09
CA GLY A 447 -2.01 -5.12 27.45
C GLY A 447 -1.48 -3.87 28.14
N LEU A 448 -0.16 -3.72 28.14
CA LEU A 448 0.59 -2.87 29.07
C LEU A 448 0.12 -1.42 29.15
N LYS A 449 -0.22 -0.81 28.00
CA LYS A 449 -0.51 0.62 27.89
C LYS A 449 -1.52 1.10 28.93
N ARG A 450 -2.54 0.30 29.23
CA ARG A 450 -3.64 0.69 30.13
C ARG A 450 -3.40 0.36 31.60
N TRP A 451 -2.46 -0.53 31.90
CA TRP A 451 -2.39 -1.19 33.22
C TRP A 451 -1.12 -0.89 34.02
N THR A 452 -0.03 -0.43 33.40
CA THR A 452 1.25 -0.26 34.10
C THR A 452 2.03 0.98 33.68
N PRO A 453 2.72 1.67 34.61
CA PRO A 453 3.69 2.72 34.28
C PRO A 453 4.96 2.21 33.60
N GLN A 454 5.18 0.89 33.53
CA GLN A 454 6.27 0.26 32.77
C GLN A 454 5.90 -0.01 31.31
N ASN A 455 4.75 0.50 30.85
CA ASN A 455 4.26 0.30 29.49
C ASN A 455 5.25 0.70 28.40
N ILE A 456 6.00 1.79 28.58
CA ILE A 456 6.99 2.27 27.63
C ILE A 456 8.27 1.44 27.67
N VAL A 457 8.72 1.01 28.85
CA VAL A 457 9.96 0.23 28.96
C VAL A 457 9.77 -1.12 28.30
N ILE A 458 8.77 -1.88 28.73
CA ILE A 458 8.51 -3.21 28.18
C ILE A 458 7.97 -3.09 26.74
N GLY A 459 7.04 -2.16 26.49
CA GLY A 459 6.48 -1.95 25.15
C GLY A 459 7.48 -1.41 24.13
N GLY A 460 8.55 -0.74 24.58
CA GLY A 460 9.59 -0.17 23.73
C GLY A 460 10.39 -1.20 22.93
N ALA A 461 10.37 -2.47 23.36
CA ALA A 461 10.95 -3.58 22.59
C ALA A 461 10.33 -3.72 21.19
N ALA A 462 9.10 -3.26 20.97
CA ALA A 462 8.50 -3.23 19.63
C ALA A 462 9.37 -2.49 18.60
N GLY A 463 9.98 -1.36 18.98
CA GLY A 463 10.83 -0.57 18.08
C GLY A 463 12.14 -1.30 17.74
N GLY A 464 12.67 -2.10 18.66
CA GLY A 464 13.91 -2.85 18.47
C GLY A 464 13.81 -3.95 17.41
N PHE A 465 12.60 -4.42 17.06
CA PHE A 465 12.44 -5.43 16.02
C PHE A 465 12.83 -4.92 14.63
N ALA A 466 12.75 -3.62 14.35
CA ALA A 466 13.09 -3.07 13.05
C ALA A 466 14.55 -3.32 12.62
N PRO A 467 15.58 -3.00 13.43
CA PRO A 467 16.94 -3.37 13.09
C PRO A 467 17.16 -4.89 13.07
N LEU A 468 16.43 -5.70 13.86
CA LEU A 468 16.50 -7.16 13.75
C LEU A 468 16.00 -7.65 12.38
N VAL A 469 14.88 -7.09 11.90
CA VAL A 469 14.34 -7.38 10.57
C VAL A 469 15.33 -6.97 9.49
N GLY A 470 15.94 -5.79 9.61
CA GLY A 470 16.96 -5.31 8.67
C GLY A 470 18.20 -6.20 8.65
N TRP A 471 18.74 -6.57 9.81
CA TRP A 471 19.89 -7.46 9.90
C TRP A 471 19.59 -8.84 9.28
N ALA A 472 18.48 -9.46 9.72
CA ALA A 472 18.06 -10.77 9.24
C ALA A 472 17.70 -10.76 7.76
N ALA A 473 17.25 -9.64 7.20
CA ALA A 473 17.00 -9.52 5.77
C ALA A 473 18.25 -9.78 4.92
N VAL A 474 19.42 -9.41 5.44
CA VAL A 474 20.72 -9.60 4.76
C VAL A 474 21.36 -10.93 5.14
N THR A 475 21.36 -11.30 6.43
CA THR A 475 22.14 -12.44 6.92
C THR A 475 21.34 -13.73 7.08
N GLY A 476 20.01 -13.65 7.07
CA GLY A 476 19.10 -14.77 7.35
C GLY A 476 19.03 -15.21 8.82
N ARG A 477 19.77 -14.56 9.73
CA ARG A 477 19.92 -14.96 11.14
C ARG A 477 19.93 -13.77 12.10
N VAL A 478 19.90 -14.03 13.40
CA VAL A 478 20.01 -13.03 14.46
C VAL A 478 21.38 -13.15 15.12
N ASP A 479 22.25 -12.18 14.84
CA ASP A 479 23.62 -12.15 15.37
C ASP A 479 23.74 -11.25 16.61
N PRO A 480 24.83 -11.36 17.38
CA PRO A 480 25.05 -10.48 18.54
C PRO A 480 24.96 -8.98 18.22
N MET A 481 25.45 -8.56 17.04
CA MET A 481 25.32 -7.17 16.60
C MET A 481 23.86 -6.78 16.30
N ALA A 482 23.04 -7.70 15.80
CA ALA A 482 21.61 -7.47 15.62
C ALA A 482 20.92 -7.23 16.98
N LEU A 483 21.26 -8.05 17.98
CA LEU A 483 20.76 -7.91 19.35
C LEU A 483 21.25 -6.62 20.01
N PHE A 484 22.48 -6.19 19.72
CA PHE A 484 22.96 -4.87 20.13
C PHE A 484 22.09 -3.74 19.53
N LEU A 485 21.81 -3.77 18.23
CA LEU A 485 20.95 -2.76 17.59
C LEU A 485 19.53 -2.78 18.15
N PHE A 486 18.99 -3.97 18.49
CA PHE A 486 17.74 -4.10 19.21
C PHE A 486 17.81 -3.40 20.59
N ALA A 487 18.85 -3.71 21.37
CA ALA A 487 19.05 -3.16 22.70
C ALA A 487 19.25 -1.63 22.67
N LEU A 488 19.91 -1.13 21.63
CA LEU A 488 20.11 0.30 21.38
C LEU A 488 18.77 1.02 21.27
N ILE A 489 17.85 0.53 20.42
CA ILE A 489 16.50 1.09 20.28
C ILE A 489 15.69 0.92 21.57
N PHE A 490 15.82 -0.23 22.22
CA PHE A 490 15.12 -0.53 23.46
C PHE A 490 15.49 0.47 24.57
N LEU A 491 16.79 0.71 24.82
CA LEU A 491 17.26 1.66 25.84
C LEU A 491 17.06 3.12 25.44
N TRP A 492 17.03 3.42 24.14
CA TRP A 492 16.69 4.73 23.62
C TRP A 492 15.21 5.10 23.82
N THR A 493 14.32 4.11 23.88
CA THR A 493 12.87 4.35 23.92
C THR A 493 12.40 5.09 25.18
N PRO A 494 12.83 4.74 26.41
CA PRO A 494 12.45 5.46 27.64
C PRO A 494 12.83 6.95 27.66
N PRO A 495 14.10 7.37 27.40
CA PRO A 495 14.45 8.78 27.44
C PRO A 495 13.69 9.62 26.41
N HIS A 496 13.45 9.05 25.22
CA HIS A 496 12.64 9.67 24.17
C HIS A 496 11.16 9.80 24.57
N THR A 497 10.55 8.70 25.01
CA THR A 497 9.10 8.62 25.18
C THR A 497 8.63 9.25 26.48
N TRP A 498 9.43 9.18 27.56
CA TRP A 498 9.10 9.88 28.79
C TRP A 498 9.26 11.39 28.66
N ALA A 499 10.23 11.88 27.88
CA ALA A 499 10.30 13.29 27.50
C ALA A 499 9.02 13.72 26.76
N PHE A 500 8.54 12.90 25.81
CA PHE A 500 7.24 13.15 25.16
C PHE A 500 6.07 13.11 26.16
N ALA A 501 6.04 12.13 27.06
CA ALA A 501 4.95 11.96 28.01
C ALA A 501 4.86 13.09 29.05
N ILE A 502 5.96 13.78 29.37
CA ILE A 502 5.96 15.02 30.17
C ILE A 502 5.25 16.16 29.40
N LEU A 503 5.40 16.24 28.07
CA LEU A 503 4.71 17.24 27.25
C LEU A 503 3.20 17.02 27.23
N THR A 504 2.79 15.75 27.13
CA THR A 504 1.40 15.31 26.97
C THR A 504 0.83 14.67 28.23
N GLU A 505 1.37 15.01 29.40
CA GLU A 505 0.97 14.43 30.70
C GLU A 505 -0.53 14.63 30.95
N ARG A 506 -1.04 15.83 30.64
CA ARG A 506 -2.45 16.18 30.81
C ARG A 506 -3.37 15.29 29.97
N ASP A 507 -3.05 15.11 28.69
CA ASP A 507 -3.80 14.21 27.79
C ASP A 507 -3.85 12.79 28.38
N TYR A 508 -2.71 12.25 28.83
CA TYR A 508 -2.67 10.90 29.40
C TYR A 508 -3.44 10.78 30.73
N ARG A 509 -3.40 11.81 31.57
CA ARG A 509 -4.21 11.89 32.80
C ARG A 509 -5.70 11.89 32.49
N GLU A 510 -6.15 12.71 31.53
CA GLU A 510 -7.55 12.81 31.11
C GLU A 510 -8.06 11.49 30.48
N ALA A 511 -7.21 10.77 29.75
CA ALA A 511 -7.53 9.45 29.22
C ALA A 511 -7.38 8.29 30.22
N GLY A 512 -6.90 8.54 31.45
CA GLY A 512 -6.68 7.50 32.46
C GLY A 512 -5.55 6.52 32.11
N VAL A 513 -4.58 6.94 31.30
CA VAL A 513 -3.43 6.11 30.90
C VAL A 513 -2.31 6.30 31.92
N PRO A 514 -1.85 5.25 32.62
CA PRO A 514 -0.88 5.37 33.71
C PRO A 514 0.55 5.55 33.18
N MET A 515 0.80 6.56 32.35
CA MET A 515 2.16 6.90 31.92
C MET A 515 3.02 7.30 33.13
N LEU A 516 4.31 6.97 33.11
CA LEU A 516 5.19 7.21 34.25
C LEU A 516 5.13 8.66 34.81
N PRO A 517 5.16 9.73 33.99
CA PRO A 517 5.01 11.10 34.51
C PRO A 517 3.64 11.39 35.12
N VAL A 518 2.58 10.70 34.69
CA VAL A 518 1.23 10.86 35.26
C VAL A 518 1.17 10.27 36.67
N VAL A 519 1.83 9.14 36.89
CA VAL A 519 1.83 8.40 38.16
C VAL A 519 2.82 8.98 39.17
N THR A 520 4.01 9.38 38.71
CA THR A 520 5.13 9.77 39.60
C THR A 520 5.48 11.26 39.54
N GLY A 521 4.88 12.02 38.62
CA GLY A 521 5.26 13.40 38.33
C GLY A 521 6.46 13.52 37.38
N ALA A 522 6.66 14.73 36.84
CA ALA A 522 7.67 14.99 35.82
C ALA A 522 9.11 14.84 36.32
N GLY A 523 9.42 15.21 37.58
CA GLY A 523 10.76 15.12 38.16
C GLY A 523 11.29 13.69 38.26
N PRO A 524 10.59 12.77 38.96
CA PRO A 524 11.00 11.36 39.03
C PRO A 524 11.04 10.66 37.67
N ALA A 525 10.13 11.01 36.76
CA ALA A 525 10.16 10.50 35.39
C ALA A 525 11.39 11.00 34.61
N ALA A 526 11.75 12.29 34.74
CA ALA A 526 12.94 12.87 34.14
C ALA A 526 14.24 12.26 34.69
N PHE A 527 14.28 11.97 36.00
CA PHE A 527 15.42 11.26 36.60
C PHE A 527 15.59 9.87 36.00
N ARG A 528 14.51 9.09 35.89
CA ARG A 528 14.56 7.76 35.25
C ARG A 528 14.94 7.85 33.77
N ALA A 529 14.44 8.86 33.03
CA ALA A 529 14.87 9.12 31.66
C ALA A 529 16.37 9.38 31.56
N PHE A 530 16.93 10.16 32.50
CA PHE A 530 18.37 10.42 32.57
C PHE A 530 19.17 9.15 32.87
N LEU A 531 18.72 8.30 33.81
CA LEU A 531 19.36 7.01 34.08
C LEU A 531 19.42 6.12 32.84
N TYR A 532 18.32 6.01 32.09
CA TYR A 532 18.32 5.26 30.82
C TYR A 532 19.21 5.91 29.75
N THR A 533 19.39 7.23 29.77
CA THR A 533 20.34 7.93 28.89
C THR A 533 21.79 7.55 29.23
N ILE A 534 22.12 7.38 30.51
CA ILE A 534 23.43 6.88 30.94
C ILE A 534 23.62 5.43 30.47
N LEU A 535 22.63 4.57 30.67
CA LEU A 535 22.70 3.17 30.20
C LEU A 535 22.86 3.08 28.68
N LEU A 536 22.15 3.94 27.94
CA LEU A 536 22.29 4.04 26.49
C LEU A 536 23.72 4.45 26.08
N ALA A 537 24.26 5.49 26.71
CA ALA A 537 25.62 5.97 26.46
C ALA A 537 26.71 4.93 26.83
N LEU A 538 26.47 4.08 27.82
CA LEU A 538 27.37 2.97 28.12
C LEU A 538 27.27 1.87 27.07
N LEU A 539 26.04 1.56 26.63
CA LEU A 539 25.77 0.56 25.59
C LEU A 539 26.48 0.92 24.28
N THR A 540 26.42 2.18 23.83
CA THR A 540 27.06 2.65 22.58
C THR A 540 28.58 2.51 22.55
N LEU A 541 29.25 2.33 23.68
CA LEU A 541 30.70 2.11 23.69
C LEU A 541 31.07 0.64 23.41
N ILE A 542 30.13 -0.29 23.63
CA ILE A 542 30.38 -1.74 23.49
C ILE A 542 30.88 -2.14 22.10
N PRO A 543 30.30 -1.68 20.97
CA PRO A 543 30.77 -2.07 19.64
C PRO A 543 32.23 -1.72 19.37
N PHE A 544 32.74 -0.62 19.93
CA PHE A 544 34.15 -0.25 19.81
C PHE A 544 35.04 -1.17 20.65
N VAL A 545 34.65 -1.43 21.91
CA VAL A 545 35.40 -2.32 22.83
C VAL A 545 35.50 -3.75 22.26
N LEU A 546 34.45 -4.24 21.62
CA LEU A 546 34.43 -5.55 20.96
C LEU A 546 35.13 -5.57 19.59
N GLY A 547 35.72 -4.45 19.15
CA GLY A 547 36.39 -4.31 17.85
C GLY A 547 35.45 -4.28 16.65
N ALA A 548 34.14 -4.28 16.85
CA ALA A 548 33.15 -4.33 15.78
C ALA A 548 32.97 -2.99 15.04
N MET A 549 33.28 -1.88 15.70
CA MET A 549 33.23 -0.51 15.18
C MET A 549 34.53 0.23 15.47
N GLY A 550 34.80 1.31 14.72
CA GLY A 550 36.06 2.04 14.73
C GLY A 550 36.06 3.40 15.36
N TRP A 551 37.15 4.12 15.08
CA TRP A 551 37.43 5.40 15.72
C TRP A 551 36.47 6.49 15.27
N ILE A 552 35.99 6.43 14.02
CA ILE A 552 34.98 7.37 13.52
C ILE A 552 33.67 7.17 14.28
N TYR A 553 33.24 5.91 14.44
CA TYR A 553 32.10 5.58 15.27
C TYR A 553 32.29 6.03 16.73
N LEU A 554 33.43 5.71 17.36
CA LEU A 554 33.67 6.04 18.76
C LEU A 554 33.61 7.56 19.00
N ALA A 555 34.34 8.34 18.20
CA ALA A 555 34.38 9.79 18.33
C ALA A 555 32.98 10.40 18.18
N GLY A 556 32.23 9.94 17.18
CA GLY A 556 30.86 10.39 16.94
C GLY A 556 29.88 9.95 18.05
N ALA A 557 29.98 8.71 18.52
CA ALA A 557 29.15 8.18 19.61
C ALA A 557 29.37 8.96 20.90
N VAL A 558 30.63 9.18 21.31
CA VAL A 558 30.96 9.96 22.52
C VAL A 558 30.43 11.40 22.43
N ALA A 559 30.56 12.06 21.27
CA ALA A 559 30.04 13.41 21.07
C ALA A 559 28.51 13.46 21.17
N LEU A 560 27.82 12.50 20.53
CA LEU A 560 26.38 12.38 20.58
C LEU A 560 25.88 12.02 22.00
N ASP A 561 26.58 11.14 22.70
CA ASP A 561 26.28 10.73 24.07
C ASP A 561 26.44 11.90 25.04
N ALA A 562 27.53 12.66 24.96
CA ALA A 562 27.73 13.86 25.76
C ALA A 562 26.59 14.88 25.54
N TRP A 563 26.18 15.08 24.29
CA TRP A 563 25.07 15.97 23.95
C TRP A 563 23.74 15.50 24.54
N LEU A 564 23.39 14.22 24.38
CA LEU A 564 22.14 13.68 24.88
C LEU A 564 22.12 13.60 26.42
N LEU A 565 23.24 13.23 27.05
CA LEU A 565 23.41 13.25 28.51
C LEU A 565 23.24 14.65 29.09
N PHE A 566 23.81 15.67 28.45
CA PHE A 566 23.63 17.05 28.86
C PHE A 566 22.14 17.45 28.85
N LEU A 567 21.40 17.11 27.79
CA LEU A 567 19.96 17.38 27.71
C LEU A 567 19.15 16.57 28.72
N GLY A 568 19.50 15.30 28.95
CA GLY A 568 18.88 14.45 29.97
C GLY A 568 19.09 15.01 31.38
N PHE A 569 20.30 15.46 31.70
CA PHE A 569 20.63 16.11 32.96
C PHE A 569 19.85 17.42 33.15
N ARG A 570 19.81 18.26 32.10
CA ARG A 570 19.00 19.49 32.08
C ARG A 570 17.52 19.19 32.33
N LEU A 571 16.97 18.15 31.72
CA LEU A 571 15.58 17.75 31.92
C LEU A 571 15.33 17.27 33.35
N TRP A 572 16.25 16.49 33.93
CA TRP A 572 16.15 16.05 35.31
C TRP A 572 16.19 17.22 36.30
N ARG A 573 17.10 18.18 36.12
CA ARG A 573 17.21 19.36 37.01
C ARG A 573 16.05 20.34 36.85
N THR A 574 15.52 20.45 35.64
CA THR A 574 14.45 21.38 35.28
C THR A 574 13.45 20.68 34.35
N PRO A 575 12.44 19.95 34.90
CA PRO A 575 11.50 19.13 34.12
C PRO A 575 10.41 19.96 33.45
N GLU A 576 10.80 21.03 32.77
CA GLU A 576 9.91 21.93 32.04
C GLU A 576 9.56 21.38 30.66
N LYS A 577 8.36 21.72 30.18
CA LYS A 577 7.90 21.32 28.83
C LYS A 577 8.83 21.80 27.71
N ALA A 578 9.47 22.95 27.85
CA ALA A 578 10.40 23.45 26.83
C ALA A 578 11.63 22.51 26.68
N ILE A 579 12.17 22.04 27.81
CA ILE A 579 13.34 21.15 27.85
C ILE A 579 12.94 19.74 27.43
N ALA A 580 11.79 19.26 27.88
CA ALA A 580 11.24 17.96 27.46
C ALA A 580 11.05 17.90 25.93
N ARG A 581 10.60 19.00 25.31
CA ARG A 581 10.47 19.11 23.84
C ARG A 581 11.82 19.02 23.15
N ARG A 582 12.84 19.71 23.68
CA ARG A 582 14.21 19.62 23.14
C ARG A 582 14.75 18.20 23.25
N MET A 583 14.61 17.55 24.40
CA MET A 583 15.04 16.16 24.60
C MET A 583 14.33 15.18 23.64
N TYR A 584 13.02 15.35 23.44
CA TYR A 584 12.23 14.52 22.51
C TYR A 584 12.73 14.63 21.06
N HIS A 585 13.00 15.84 20.56
CA HIS A 585 13.51 16.01 19.19
C HIS A 585 14.99 15.64 19.07
N ALA A 586 15.82 15.98 20.07
CA ALA A 586 17.24 15.65 20.09
C ALA A 586 17.48 14.14 20.11
N SER A 587 16.67 13.38 20.86
CA SER A 587 16.76 11.92 20.87
C SER A 587 16.47 11.28 19.50
N ASN A 588 15.54 11.82 18.70
CA ASN A 588 15.34 11.36 17.32
C ASN A 588 16.56 11.65 16.43
N ALA A 589 17.12 12.86 16.52
CA ALA A 589 18.30 13.26 15.76
C ALA A 589 19.53 12.42 16.16
N TYR A 590 19.73 12.21 17.47
CA TYR A 590 20.75 11.34 18.02
C TYR A 590 20.69 9.95 17.39
N LEU A 591 19.51 9.33 17.34
CA LEU A 591 19.37 7.98 16.82
C LEU A 591 19.69 7.91 15.31
N LEU A 592 19.19 8.86 14.53
CA LEU A 592 19.49 8.98 13.11
C LEU A 592 21.00 9.13 12.86
N MET A 593 21.63 10.08 13.55
CA MET A 593 23.06 10.37 13.41
C MET A 593 23.93 9.19 13.83
N LEU A 594 23.56 8.49 14.91
CA LEU A 594 24.30 7.33 15.38
C LEU A 594 24.28 6.19 14.35
N PHE A 595 23.12 5.90 13.73
CA PHE A 595 23.04 4.90 12.66
C PHE A 595 23.84 5.33 11.41
N ILE A 596 23.83 6.61 11.05
CA ILE A 596 24.66 7.14 9.95
C ILE A 596 26.15 6.91 10.26
N LEU A 597 26.60 7.20 11.48
CA LEU A 597 27.98 6.98 11.90
C LEU A 597 28.37 5.50 11.85
N MET A 598 27.50 4.61 12.34
CA MET A 598 27.74 3.16 12.27
C MET A 598 27.87 2.67 10.83
N VAL A 599 27.00 3.14 9.92
CA VAL A 599 27.07 2.79 8.50
C VAL A 599 28.34 3.35 7.86
N ALA A 600 28.67 4.62 8.09
CA ALA A 600 29.85 5.26 7.54
C ALA A 600 31.15 4.59 8.01
N ASP A 601 31.29 4.33 9.32
CA ASP A 601 32.45 3.64 9.89
C ASP A 601 32.60 2.23 9.31
N ARG A 602 31.49 1.50 9.16
CA ARG A 602 31.50 0.16 8.57
C ARG A 602 31.93 0.16 7.10
N ILE A 603 31.50 1.14 6.31
CA ILE A 603 31.86 1.26 4.89
C ILE A 603 33.34 1.65 4.73
N ILE A 604 33.85 2.56 5.57
CA ILE A 604 35.24 3.04 5.48
C ILE A 604 36.25 2.00 5.95
N ARG A 605 35.87 1.09 6.86
CA ARG A 605 36.74 0.02 7.37
C ARG A 605 36.90 -1.20 6.47
N LEU A 606 36.10 -1.29 5.40
CA LEU A 606 36.23 -2.31 4.35
C LEU A 606 37.15 -1.81 3.26
#